data_AF-A0A535IS83-F1
#
_entry.id   AF-A0A535IS83-F1
#
_cell.length_a   1.000
_cell.length_b   1.000
_cell.length_c   1.000
_cell.angle_alpha   90.00
_cell.angle_beta   90.00
_cell.angle_gamma   90.00
#
_symmetry.space_group_name_H-M   'P 1'
#
loop_
_entity.id
_entity.type
_entity.pdbx_description
1 polymer ?
#
loop_
_entity_poly.entity_id
_entity_poly.type
_entity_poly.pdbx_seq_one_letter_code
_entity_poly.pdbx_strand_id
1 'polypeptide(L)'
;MIPLLIGLAALVVGTLFGWDTRLLDAIVTPPALIRAVLTAAAVVVGVALLGRSVARIGEGRGDPAGEPNLPLMVRGVRLAFLAVAAFAAAAGWLLGHPLPIVIALVIAGVDVIETSFLLLVVRTRRS
;
A
#
# COMPACT_ATOMS: atom_id res chain seq x y z
N MET A 1 22.29 4.49 0.74
CA MET A 1 22.68 3.06 0.73
C MET A 1 21.60 2.15 1.32
N ILE A 2 20.99 2.48 2.46
CA ILE A 2 19.89 1.70 3.08
C ILE A 2 18.75 1.30 2.11
N PRO A 3 18.15 2.19 1.30
CA PRO A 3 17.05 1.80 0.39
C PRO A 3 17.48 0.82 -0.71
N LEU A 4 18.73 0.92 -1.18
CA LEU A 4 19.32 0.00 -2.15
C LEU A 4 19.50 -1.40 -1.54
N LEU A 5 19.95 -1.47 -0.28
CA LEU A 5 20.06 -2.73 0.45
C LEU A 5 18.70 -3.36 0.73
N ILE A 6 17.67 -2.56 1.04
CA ILE A 6 16.29 -3.04 1.21
C ILE A 6 15.74 -3.58 -0.11
N GLY A 7 15.93 -2.85 -1.22
CA GLY A 7 15.51 -3.30 -2.54
C GLY A 7 16.20 -4.60 -2.97
N LEU A 8 17.52 -4.70 -2.74
CA LEU A 8 18.29 -5.91 -3.01
C LEU A 8 17.83 -7.08 -2.12
N ALA A 9 17.61 -6.85 -0.83
CA ALA A 9 17.09 -7.85 0.08
C ALA A 9 15.70 -8.33 -0.34
N ALA A 10 14.80 -7.41 -0.71
CA ALA A 10 13.47 -7.75 -1.23
C ALA A 10 13.54 -8.56 -2.53
N LEU A 11 14.47 -8.25 -3.43
CA LEU A 11 14.70 -9.01 -4.66
C LEU A 11 15.20 -10.43 -4.36
N VAL A 12 16.23 -10.55 -3.50
CA VAL A 12 16.83 -11.84 -3.12
C VAL A 12 15.81 -12.71 -2.40
N VAL A 13 15.09 -12.15 -1.43
CA VAL A 13 13.99 -12.84 -0.73
C VAL A 13 12.91 -13.22 -1.73
N GLY A 14 12.44 -12.30 -2.58
CA GLY A 14 11.42 -12.60 -3.59
C GLY A 14 11.82 -13.71 -4.56
N THR A 15 13.10 -13.78 -4.93
CA THR A 15 13.62 -14.79 -5.86
C THR A 15 13.81 -16.13 -5.18
N LEU A 16 14.35 -16.16 -3.95
CA LEU A 16 14.54 -17.38 -3.18
C LEU A 16 13.21 -18.02 -2.76
N PHE A 17 12.24 -17.20 -2.34
CA PHE A 17 10.93 -17.66 -1.87
C PHE A 17 9.90 -17.83 -2.99
N GLY A 18 10.08 -17.17 -4.13
CA GLY A 18 9.17 -17.28 -5.27
C GLY A 18 9.19 -18.65 -5.97
N TRP A 19 10.21 -19.46 -5.71
CA TRP A 19 10.35 -20.80 -6.29
C TRP A 19 9.67 -21.90 -5.46
N ASP A 20 9.31 -21.61 -4.20
CA ASP A 20 8.62 -22.56 -3.34
C ASP A 20 7.10 -22.37 -3.43
N THR A 21 6.47 -23.19 -4.27
CA THR A 21 5.02 -23.19 -4.45
C THR A 21 4.24 -23.51 -3.18
N ARG A 22 4.83 -24.24 -2.22
CA ARG A 22 4.19 -24.55 -0.94
C ARG A 22 4.09 -23.32 -0.05
N LEU A 23 5.10 -22.46 -0.11
CA LEU A 23 5.15 -21.24 0.67
C LEU A 23 4.18 -20.19 0.12
N LEU A 24 4.06 -20.10 -1.21
CA LEU A 24 3.03 -19.31 -1.87
C LEU A 24 1.62 -19.82 -1.53
N ASP A 25 1.38 -21.14 -1.61
CA ASP A 25 0.08 -21.73 -1.23
C ASP A 25 -0.26 -21.48 0.25
N ALA A 26 0.71 -21.56 1.16
CA ALA A 26 0.49 -21.28 2.58
C ALA A 26 0.09 -19.81 2.85
N ILE A 27 0.63 -18.85 2.08
CA ILE A 27 0.29 -17.42 2.19
C ILE A 27 -1.08 -17.11 1.58
N VAL A 28 -1.40 -17.76 0.46
CA VAL A 28 -2.62 -17.50 -0.33
C VAL A 28 -3.83 -18.25 0.26
N THR A 29 -3.60 -19.46 0.75
CA THR A 29 -4.62 -20.33 1.36
C THR A 29 -4.29 -20.67 2.82
N PRO A 30 -4.24 -19.67 3.72
CA PRO A 30 -4.03 -19.94 5.13
C PRO A 30 -5.23 -20.66 5.75
N PRO A 31 -5.06 -21.31 6.91
CA PRO A 31 -6.15 -21.91 7.68
C PRO A 31 -7.35 -20.96 7.83
N ALA A 32 -8.57 -21.50 7.78
CA ALA A 32 -9.81 -20.71 7.66
C ALA A 32 -9.93 -19.56 8.69
N LEU A 33 -9.51 -19.80 9.94
CA LEU A 33 -9.50 -18.79 10.99
C LEU A 33 -8.52 -17.64 10.69
N ILE A 34 -7.29 -17.97 10.28
CA ILE A 34 -6.27 -16.98 9.93
C ILE A 34 -6.72 -16.16 8.73
N ARG A 35 -7.27 -16.82 7.71
CA ARG A 35 -7.85 -16.18 6.53
C ARG A 35 -8.93 -15.17 6.91
N ALA A 36 -9.87 -15.57 7.77
CA ALA A 36 -10.94 -14.68 8.24
C ALA A 36 -10.38 -13.46 8.99
N VAL A 37 -9.39 -13.67 9.86
CA VAL A 37 -8.73 -12.57 10.59
C VAL A 37 -7.99 -11.62 9.63
N LEU A 38 -7.21 -12.15 8.69
CA LEU A 38 -6.47 -11.36 7.71
C LEU A 38 -7.42 -10.55 6.81
N THR A 39 -8.47 -11.18 6.29
CA THR A 39 -9.50 -10.50 5.50
C THR A 39 -10.19 -9.41 6.32
N ALA A 40 -10.65 -9.70 7.53
CA ALA A 40 -11.31 -8.71 8.39
C ALA A 40 -10.38 -7.55 8.74
N ALA A 41 -9.14 -7.82 9.11
CA ALA A 41 -8.13 -6.81 9.42
C ALA A 41 -7.86 -5.92 8.19
N ALA A 42 -7.70 -6.51 7.01
CA ALA A 42 -7.47 -5.77 5.77
C ALA A 42 -8.66 -4.88 5.38
N VAL A 43 -9.89 -5.36 5.56
CA VAL A 43 -11.10 -4.55 5.35
C VAL A 43 -11.14 -3.37 6.33
N VAL A 44 -10.92 -3.62 7.63
CA VAL A 44 -10.92 -2.56 8.65
C VAL A 44 -9.85 -1.51 8.37
N VAL A 45 -8.64 -1.95 8.01
CA VAL A 45 -7.54 -1.07 7.61
C VAL A 45 -7.90 -0.28 6.36
N GLY A 46 -8.46 -0.92 5.33
CA GLY A 46 -8.89 -0.27 4.10
C GLY A 46 -9.93 0.82 4.35
N VAL A 47 -10.96 0.54 5.14
CA VAL A 47 -11.99 1.51 5.51
C VAL A 47 -11.41 2.67 6.32
N ALA A 48 -10.55 2.38 7.31
CA ALA A 48 -9.91 3.43 8.12
C ALA A 48 -8.99 4.34 7.28
N LEU A 49 -8.23 3.77 6.35
CA LEU A 49 -7.38 4.50 5.42
C LEU A 49 -8.20 5.36 4.45
N LEU A 50 -9.31 4.83 3.93
CA LEU A 50 -10.21 5.56 3.04
C LEU A 50 -10.87 6.74 3.77
N GLY A 51 -11.36 6.55 4.99
CA GLY A 51 -11.91 7.63 5.81
C GLY A 51 -10.88 8.74 6.05
N ARG A 52 -9.64 8.37 6.40
CA ARG A 52 -8.54 9.33 6.57
C ARG A 52 -8.15 10.02 5.26
N SER A 53 -8.20 9.31 4.14
CA SER A 53 -7.96 9.86 2.80
C SER A 53 -8.95 10.98 2.48
N VAL A 54 -10.24 10.71 2.63
CA VAL A 54 -11.31 11.68 2.37
C VAL A 54 -11.17 12.91 3.26
N ALA A 55 -10.93 12.72 4.56
CA ALA A 55 -10.70 13.81 5.51
C ALA A 55 -9.51 14.69 5.07
N ARG A 56 -8.37 14.09 4.73
CA ARG A 56 -7.16 14.81 4.30
C ARG A 56 -7.34 15.55 2.98
N ILE A 57 -8.05 14.96 2.01
CA ILE A 57 -8.35 15.62 0.73
C ILE A 57 -9.29 16.80 0.97
N GLY A 58 -10.29 16.64 1.84
CA GLY A 58 -11.21 17.71 2.24
C GLY A 58 -10.49 18.87 2.91
N GLU A 59 -9.68 18.59 3.93
CA GLU A 59 -8.83 19.58 4.62
C GLU A 59 -7.85 20.27 3.68
N GLY A 60 -7.21 19.50 2.79
CA GLY A 60 -6.24 20.01 1.84
C GLY A 60 -6.83 20.94 0.77
N ARG A 61 -8.14 20.85 0.51
CA ARG A 61 -8.84 21.71 -0.43
C ARG A 61 -8.94 23.17 0.06
N GLY A 62 -8.91 23.40 1.37
CA GLY A 62 -8.90 24.72 1.98
C GLY A 62 -10.19 25.54 1.75
N ASP A 63 -10.23 26.73 2.37
CA ASP A 63 -11.27 27.74 2.19
C ASP A 63 -11.27 28.25 0.74
N PRO A 64 -12.42 28.53 0.07
CA PRO A 64 -12.47 28.88 -1.35
C PRO A 64 -11.65 30.11 -1.76
N ALA A 65 -11.21 30.93 -0.79
CA ALA A 65 -10.41 32.13 -0.98
C ALA A 65 -8.89 31.94 -0.74
N GLY A 66 -8.45 30.76 -0.28
CA GLY A 66 -7.04 30.45 -0.01
C GLY A 66 -6.41 29.53 -1.05
N GLU A 67 -5.07 29.45 -1.05
CA GLU A 67 -4.37 28.49 -1.92
C GLU A 67 -4.56 27.04 -1.41
N PRO A 68 -4.84 26.07 -2.30
CA PRO A 68 -4.95 24.66 -1.92
C PRO A 68 -3.66 24.12 -1.29
N ASN A 69 -3.79 23.37 -0.20
CA ASN A 69 -2.66 22.70 0.45
C ASN A 69 -2.34 21.39 -0.26
N LEU A 70 -1.64 21.50 -1.39
CA LEU A 70 -1.26 20.37 -2.25
C LEU A 70 -0.55 19.22 -1.49
N PRO A 71 0.40 19.48 -0.55
CA PRO A 71 1.01 18.41 0.23
C PRO A 71 0.02 17.56 1.05
N LEU A 72 -1.03 18.17 1.62
CA LEU A 72 -2.07 17.44 2.35
C LEU A 72 -2.93 16.60 1.40
N MET A 73 -3.30 17.16 0.25
CA MET A 73 -4.09 16.45 -0.76
C MET A 73 -3.34 15.22 -1.29
N VAL A 74 -2.04 15.36 -1.61
CA VAL A 74 -1.20 14.24 -2.05
C VAL A 74 -1.16 13.14 -0.98
N ARG A 75 -0.98 13.50 0.30
CA ARG A 75 -1.05 12.52 1.40
C ARG A 75 -2.40 11.84 1.48
N GLY A 76 -3.48 12.55 1.18
CA GLY A 76 -4.82 11.99 1.11
C GLY A 76 -4.96 10.96 -0.03
N VAL A 77 -4.52 11.30 -1.23
CA VAL A 77 -4.53 10.39 -2.41
C VAL A 77 -3.74 9.12 -2.12
N ARG A 78 -2.57 9.23 -1.50
CA ARG A 78 -1.76 8.08 -1.09
C ARG A 78 -2.50 7.12 -0.15
N LEU A 79 -3.23 7.67 0.82
CA LEU A 79 -4.04 6.85 1.72
C LEU A 79 -5.17 6.12 0.97
N ALA A 80 -5.69 6.69 -0.13
CA ALA A 80 -6.66 6.00 -0.99
C ALA A 80 -6.01 4.82 -1.72
N PHE A 81 -4.82 5.00 -2.30
CA PHE A 81 -4.09 3.88 -2.94
C PHE A 81 -3.78 2.77 -1.94
N LEU A 82 -3.35 3.11 -0.73
CA LEU A 82 -3.12 2.13 0.32
C LEU A 82 -4.41 1.43 0.77
N ALA A 83 -5.54 2.14 0.78
CA ALA A 83 -6.85 1.54 1.02
C ALA A 83 -7.24 0.53 -0.07
N VAL A 84 -7.02 0.88 -1.34
CA VAL A 84 -7.25 -0.03 -2.48
C VAL A 84 -6.36 -1.28 -2.38
N ALA A 85 -5.08 -1.11 -2.01
CA ALA A 85 -4.18 -2.24 -1.76
C ALA A 85 -4.72 -3.14 -0.64
N ALA A 86 -5.21 -2.57 0.46
CA ALA A 86 -5.80 -3.33 1.56
C ALA A 86 -7.04 -4.11 1.12
N PHE A 87 -7.93 -3.52 0.31
CA PHE A 87 -9.10 -4.23 -0.23
C PHE A 87 -8.71 -5.33 -1.23
N ALA A 88 -7.70 -5.11 -2.06
CA ALA A 88 -7.18 -6.13 -2.96
C ALA A 88 -6.59 -7.32 -2.18
N ALA A 89 -5.87 -7.06 -1.09
CA ALA A 89 -5.36 -8.10 -0.19
C ALA A 89 -6.51 -8.87 0.49
N ALA A 90 -7.52 -8.15 0.99
CA ALA A 90 -8.72 -8.75 1.57
C ALA A 90 -9.44 -9.68 0.58
N ALA A 91 -9.60 -9.23 -0.67
CA ALA A 91 -10.19 -10.03 -1.75
C ALA A 91 -9.34 -11.27 -2.06
N GLY A 92 -8.02 -11.13 -2.07
CA GLY A 92 -7.09 -12.24 -2.30
C GLY A 92 -7.25 -13.35 -1.28
N TRP A 93 -7.26 -13.00 0.01
CA TRP A 93 -7.51 -13.97 1.08
C TRP A 93 -8.94 -14.49 1.08
N LEU A 94 -9.94 -13.66 0.84
CA LEU A 94 -11.34 -14.09 0.83
C LEU A 94 -11.61 -15.13 -0.28
N LEU A 95 -11.07 -14.89 -1.47
CA LEU A 95 -11.22 -15.76 -2.64
C LEU A 95 -10.22 -16.92 -2.64
N GLY A 96 -9.18 -16.87 -1.81
CA GLY A 96 -8.07 -17.83 -1.86
C GLY A 96 -7.29 -17.77 -3.17
N HIS A 97 -7.19 -16.58 -3.79
CA HIS A 97 -6.55 -16.39 -5.09
C HIS A 97 -5.29 -15.52 -4.96
N PRO A 98 -4.16 -15.89 -5.59
CA PRO A 98 -2.90 -15.17 -5.44
C PRO A 98 -2.90 -13.79 -6.12
N LEU A 99 -3.57 -13.67 -7.26
CA LEU A 99 -3.51 -12.47 -8.10
C LEU A 99 -3.92 -11.17 -7.38
N PRO A 100 -5.04 -11.11 -6.62
CA PRO A 100 -5.36 -9.89 -5.85
C PRO A 100 -4.31 -9.54 -4.78
N ILE A 101 -3.65 -10.54 -4.17
CA ILE A 101 -2.57 -10.30 -3.19
C ILE A 101 -1.35 -9.69 -3.90
N VAL A 102 -1.00 -10.20 -5.08
CA VAL A 102 0.08 -9.64 -5.91
C VAL A 102 -0.25 -8.20 -6.31
N ILE A 103 -1.48 -7.92 -6.75
CA ILE A 103 -1.94 -6.56 -7.05
C ILE A 103 -1.77 -5.65 -5.83
N ALA A 104 -2.20 -6.09 -4.64
CA ALA A 104 -2.05 -5.33 -3.41
C ALA A 104 -0.59 -4.96 -3.11
N LEU A 105 0.32 -5.94 -3.25
CA LEU A 105 1.76 -5.72 -3.06
C LEU A 105 2.33 -4.73 -4.08
N VAL A 106 1.93 -4.83 -5.35
CA VAL A 106 2.37 -3.91 -6.40
C VAL A 106 1.89 -2.49 -6.10
N ILE A 107 0.61 -2.30 -5.76
CA ILE A 107 0.06 -0.97 -5.42
C ILE A 107 0.81 -0.36 -4.25
N ALA A 108 0.99 -1.12 -3.16
CA ALA A 108 1.70 -0.65 -1.97
C ALA A 108 3.18 -0.35 -2.28
N GLY A 109 3.84 -1.19 -3.07
CA GLY A 109 5.23 -0.99 -3.48
C GLY A 109 5.43 0.26 -4.32
N VAL A 110 4.55 0.48 -5.32
CA VAL A 110 4.58 1.67 -6.17
C VAL A 110 4.32 2.93 -5.37
N ASP A 111 3.35 2.95 -4.44
CA ASP A 111 3.08 4.12 -3.58
C ASP A 111 4.33 4.53 -2.77
N VAL A 112 5.05 3.55 -2.22
CA VAL A 112 6.28 3.81 -1.45
C VAL A 112 7.39 4.39 -2.35
N ILE A 113 7.57 3.85 -3.56
CA ILE A 113 8.57 4.33 -4.52
C ILE A 113 8.25 5.77 -4.96
N GLU A 114 7.01 6.03 -5.37
CA GLU A 114 6.56 7.35 -5.81
C GLU A 114 6.74 8.39 -4.70
N THR A 115 6.37 8.03 -3.47
CA THR A 115 6.57 8.89 -2.30
C THR A 115 8.01 9.23 -2.05
N SER A 116 8.87 8.21 -2.07
CA SER A 116 10.30 8.38 -1.82
C SER A 116 10.93 9.27 -2.88
N PHE A 117 10.51 9.10 -4.15
CA PHE A 117 10.94 9.94 -5.26
C PHE A 117 10.47 11.40 -5.10
N LEU A 118 9.20 11.63 -4.83
CA LEU A 118 8.64 12.98 -4.65
C LEU A 118 9.31 13.72 -3.50
N LEU A 119 9.56 13.04 -2.37
CA LEU A 119 10.26 13.64 -1.23
C LEU A 119 11.71 13.97 -1.56
N LEU A 120 12.39 13.13 -2.33
CA LEU A 120 13.74 13.40 -2.80
C LEU A 120 13.78 14.60 -3.74
N VAL A 121 12.88 14.67 -4.73
CA VAL A 121 12.79 15.79 -5.69
C VAL A 121 12.50 17.12 -4.98
N VAL A 122 11.57 17.14 -4.02
CA VAL A 122 11.25 18.35 -3.25
C VAL A 122 12.44 18.82 -2.43
N ARG A 123 13.22 17.89 -1.85
CA ARG A 123 14.42 18.24 -1.08
C ARG A 123 15.51 18.83 -1.98
N THR A 124 15.71 18.28 -3.17
CA THR A 124 16.73 18.77 -4.12
C THR A 124 16.39 20.15 -4.68
N ARG A 125 15.11 20.49 -4.91
CA ARG A 125 14.70 21.82 -5.41
C ARG A 125 14.80 22.96 -4.38
N ARG A 126 15.00 22.66 -3.09
CA ARG A 126 15.18 23.66 -2.02
C ARG A 126 16.65 23.96 -1.71
N SER A 127 17.59 23.23 -2.30
CA SER A 127 19.03 23.49 -2.24
C SER A 127 19.48 24.27 -3.46
#